data_AF-A0A936Z1B6-F1
#
_entry.id   AF-A0A936Z1B6-F1
#
_cell.length_a   1.000
_cell.length_b   1.000
_cell.length_c   1.000
_cell.angle_alpha   90.00
_cell.angle_beta   90.00
_cell.angle_gamma   90.00
#
_symmetry.space_group_name_H-M   'P 1'
#
loop_
_entity.id
_entity.type
_entity.pdbx_description
1 polymer ?
#
loop_
_entity_poly.entity_id
_entity_poly.type
_entity_poly.pdbx_seq_one_letter_code
_entity_poly.pdbx_strand_id
1 'polypeptide(L)'
;MPDKTLILAAALALASPWSGAQTVWRCGNSYSQEPCAGGTAVPLSEPVTGRPAPTPVSNADARLAAEMEKARLTQERNAPKAIVIGAPVEAPPLAARKEGTKPKSGKLEQFTAVSPAPPKEKKKKKD
;
A
#
# COMPACT_ATOMS: atom_id res chain seq x y z
N MET A 1 63.26 -26.19 18.79
CA MET A 1 62.26 -25.45 19.60
C MET A 1 61.12 -25.15 18.65
N PRO A 2 59.93 -25.76 18.80
CA PRO A 2 58.85 -25.54 17.84
C PRO A 2 58.48 -24.06 17.83
N ASP A 3 58.54 -23.45 16.65
CA ASP A 3 58.30 -22.03 16.45
C ASP A 3 56.92 -21.65 17.00
N LYS A 4 56.88 -20.63 17.87
CA LYS A 4 55.66 -20.11 18.51
C LYS A 4 54.56 -19.76 17.49
N THR A 5 54.95 -19.45 16.26
CA THR A 5 54.06 -19.20 15.12
C THR A 5 53.26 -20.44 14.70
N LEU A 6 53.86 -21.63 14.75
CA LEU A 6 53.18 -22.90 14.45
C LEU A 6 52.13 -23.26 15.51
N ILE A 7 52.41 -22.98 16.79
CA ILE A 7 51.48 -23.23 17.89
C ILE A 7 50.27 -22.28 17.82
N LEU A 8 50.50 -21.00 17.49
CA LEU A 8 49.42 -20.01 17.37
C LEU A 8 48.49 -20.31 16.17
N ALA A 9 49.06 -20.75 15.04
CA ALA A 9 48.29 -21.12 13.86
C ALA A 9 47.44 -22.38 14.10
N ALA A 10 47.96 -23.37 14.83
CA ALA A 10 47.22 -24.58 15.18
C ALA A 10 46.04 -24.28 16.13
N ALA A 11 46.21 -23.36 17.10
CA ALA A 11 45.14 -22.96 18.00
C ALA A 11 43.99 -22.23 17.29
N LEU A 12 44.28 -21.48 16.22
CA LEU A 12 43.27 -20.75 15.45
C LEU A 12 42.41 -21.68 14.56
N ALA A 13 42.96 -22.82 14.11
CA ALA A 13 42.22 -23.81 13.32
C ALA A 13 41.14 -24.54 14.15
N LEU A 14 41.38 -24.74 15.45
CA LEU A 14 40.43 -25.34 16.41
C LEU A 14 39.30 -24.39 16.83
N ALA A 15 39.42 -23.09 16.55
CA ALA A 15 38.39 -22.08 16.85
C ALA A 15 37.37 -21.92 15.71
N SER A 16 37.34 -22.83 14.73
CA SER A 16 36.29 -22.86 13.72
C SER A 16 34.96 -23.10 14.41
N PRO A 17 34.01 -22.14 14.42
CA PRO A 17 32.71 -22.39 15.02
C PRO A 17 32.10 -23.57 14.27
N TRP A 18 31.80 -24.63 15.01
CA TRP A 18 30.95 -25.70 14.52
C TRP A 18 29.62 -25.04 14.19
N SER A 19 29.42 -24.72 12.91
CA SER A 19 28.14 -24.24 12.39
C SER A 19 27.18 -25.44 12.40
N GLY A 20 26.85 -25.91 13.60
CA GLY A 20 25.74 -26.82 13.81
C GLY A 20 24.50 -26.10 13.30
N ALA A 21 23.76 -26.76 12.42
CA ALA A 21 22.51 -26.23 11.88
C ALA A 21 21.64 -25.72 13.05
N GLN A 22 21.56 -24.40 13.19
CA GLN A 22 20.77 -23.80 14.27
C GLN A 22 19.32 -24.11 13.99
N THR A 23 18.62 -24.69 14.96
CA THR A 23 17.21 -25.01 14.81
C THR A 23 16.43 -23.70 14.89
N VAL A 24 15.83 -23.27 13.77
CA VAL A 24 15.01 -22.07 13.71
C VAL A 24 13.54 -22.48 13.66
N TRP A 25 12.71 -21.79 14.42
CA TRP A 25 11.28 -22.05 14.54
C TRP A 25 10.47 -20.99 13.79
N ARG A 26 9.46 -21.41 13.03
CA ARG A 26 8.46 -20.56 12.37
C ARG A 26 7.29 -20.34 13.33
N CYS A 27 7.21 -19.13 13.88
CA CYS A 27 6.17 -18.69 14.80
C CYS A 27 5.17 -17.81 14.05
N GLY A 28 4.20 -18.43 13.38
CA GLY A 28 3.27 -17.72 12.49
C GLY A 28 3.99 -17.07 11.30
N ASN A 29 4.11 -15.74 11.32
CA ASN A 29 4.78 -14.97 10.26
C ASN A 29 6.23 -14.54 10.60
N SER A 30 6.75 -14.95 11.76
CA SER A 30 8.10 -14.60 12.23
C SER A 30 8.97 -15.85 12.42
N TYR A 31 10.28 -15.68 12.41
CA TYR A 31 11.27 -16.72 12.71
C TYR A 31 11.93 -16.45 14.07
N SER A 32 12.15 -17.50 14.87
CA SER A 32 12.77 -17.42 16.20
C SER A 32 13.83 -18.51 16.38
N GLN A 33 14.85 -18.27 17.19
CA GLN A 33 15.81 -19.29 17.63
C GLN A 33 15.30 -20.10 18.83
N GLU A 34 14.27 -19.59 19.52
CA GLU A 34 13.60 -20.26 20.62
C GLU A 34 12.28 -20.89 20.15
N PRO A 35 11.91 -22.07 20.68
CA PRO A 35 10.64 -22.72 20.38
C PRO A 35 9.48 -21.86 20.89
N CYS A 36 8.44 -21.73 20.07
CA CYS A 36 7.22 -21.01 20.40
C CYS A 36 6.01 -21.96 20.39
N ALA A 37 4.97 -21.60 21.16
CA ALA A 37 3.74 -22.38 21.20
C ALA A 37 3.08 -22.44 19.81
N GLY A 38 2.96 -23.66 19.26
CA GLY A 38 2.45 -23.88 17.90
C GLY A 38 3.45 -23.60 16.77
N GLY A 39 4.72 -23.34 17.10
CA GLY A 39 5.78 -23.14 16.11
C GLY A 39 6.22 -24.43 15.43
N THR A 40 6.62 -24.34 14.17
CA THR A 40 7.20 -25.46 13.42
C THR A 40 8.71 -25.31 13.29
N ALA A 41 9.45 -26.39 13.53
CA ALA A 41 10.89 -26.41 13.31
C ALA A 41 11.19 -26.35 11.81
N VAL A 42 12.08 -25.45 11.41
CA VAL A 42 12.50 -25.26 10.02
C VAL A 42 13.91 -25.87 9.86
N PRO A 43 14.07 -26.96 9.08
CA PRO A 43 15.38 -27.53 8.82
C PRO A 43 16.19 -26.59 7.91
N LEU A 44 17.34 -26.12 8.41
CA LEU A 44 18.29 -25.26 7.69
C LEU A 44 19.46 -26.04 7.05
N SER A 45 19.47 -27.36 7.20
CA SER A 45 20.59 -28.21 6.80
C SER A 45 20.66 -28.52 5.31
N GLU A 46 19.56 -28.35 4.57
CA GLU A 46 19.55 -28.67 3.14
C GLU A 46 19.71 -27.41 2.30
N PRO A 47 20.78 -27.29 1.50
CA PRO A 47 20.82 -26.27 0.47
C PRO A 47 19.65 -26.53 -0.47
N VAL A 48 18.80 -25.53 -0.69
CA VAL A 48 17.66 -25.64 -1.60
C VAL A 48 18.20 -25.75 -3.03
N THR A 49 18.46 -26.99 -3.48
CA THR A 49 18.95 -27.31 -4.82
C THR A 49 17.80 -27.27 -5.80
N GLY A 50 17.32 -26.06 -6.10
CA GLY A 50 16.23 -25.85 -7.05
C GLY A 50 15.31 -24.75 -6.58
N ARG A 51 15.28 -23.64 -7.33
CA ARG A 51 14.24 -22.63 -7.14
C ARG A 51 12.89 -23.33 -7.38
N PRO A 52 11.93 -23.29 -6.43
CA PRO A 52 10.62 -23.85 -6.67
C PRO A 52 10.01 -23.16 -7.90
N ALA A 53 9.33 -23.95 -8.74
CA ALA A 53 8.64 -23.40 -9.90
C ALA A 53 7.67 -22.29 -9.43
N PRO A 54 7.57 -21.17 -10.17
CA PRO A 54 6.61 -20.13 -9.83
C PRO A 54 5.22 -20.76 -9.74
N THR A 55 4.50 -20.47 -8.66
CA THR A 55 3.12 -20.94 -8.48
C THR A 55 2.28 -20.42 -9.64
N PRO A 56 1.44 -21.26 -10.27
CA PRO A 56 0.58 -20.80 -11.35
C PRO A 56 -0.34 -19.70 -10.81
N VAL A 57 -0.42 -18.59 -11.54
CA VAL A 57 -1.34 -17.49 -11.24
C VAL A 57 -2.75 -18.06 -11.22
N SER A 58 -3.51 -17.83 -10.15
CA SER A 58 -4.85 -18.36 -10.07
C SER A 58 -5.76 -17.64 -11.08
N ASN A 59 -6.80 -18.31 -11.56
CA ASN A 59 -7.81 -17.67 -12.41
C ASN A 59 -8.47 -16.46 -11.73
N ALA A 60 -8.52 -16.45 -10.40
CA ALA A 60 -9.03 -15.32 -9.62
C ALA A 60 -8.10 -14.11 -9.72
N ASP A 61 -6.78 -14.31 -9.60
CA ASP A 61 -5.79 -13.24 -9.72
C ASP A 61 -5.79 -12.66 -11.14
N ALA A 62 -5.92 -13.51 -12.16
CA ALA A 62 -6.01 -13.07 -13.55
C ALA A 62 -7.26 -12.20 -13.80
N ARG A 63 -8.41 -12.55 -13.21
CA ARG A 63 -9.64 -11.76 -13.31
C ARG A 63 -9.51 -10.43 -12.58
N LEU A 64 -8.97 -10.44 -11.36
CA LEU A 64 -8.74 -9.23 -10.58
C LEU A 64 -7.80 -8.26 -11.31
N ALA A 65 -6.72 -8.76 -11.90
CA ALA A 65 -5.80 -7.95 -12.70
C ALA A 65 -6.52 -7.29 -13.89
N ALA A 66 -7.36 -8.04 -14.61
CA ALA A 66 -8.12 -7.51 -15.75
C ALA A 66 -9.17 -6.47 -15.32
N GLU A 67 -9.79 -6.62 -14.15
CA GLU A 67 -10.71 -5.63 -13.60
C GLU A 67 -9.99 -4.34 -13.22
N MET A 68 -8.82 -4.43 -12.59
CA MET A 68 -7.99 -3.27 -12.26
C MET A 68 -7.53 -2.51 -13.50
N GLU A 69 -7.15 -3.22 -14.57
CA GLU A 69 -6.78 -2.60 -15.84
C GLU A 69 -7.95 -1.83 -16.47
N LYS A 70 -9.14 -2.45 -16.51
CA LYS A 70 -10.36 -1.78 -17.00
C LYS A 70 -10.71 -0.56 -16.16
N ALA A 71 -10.62 -0.66 -14.84
CA ALA A 71 -10.88 0.46 -13.94
C ALA A 71 -9.95 1.63 -14.26
N ARG A 72 -8.65 1.37 -14.43
CA ARG A 72 -7.66 2.37 -14.83
C ARG A 72 -8.03 3.03 -16.17
N LEU A 73 -8.34 2.25 -17.20
CA LEU A 73 -8.71 2.78 -18.52
C LEU A 73 -9.98 3.64 -18.47
N THR A 74 -10.97 3.25 -17.67
CA THR A 74 -12.19 4.06 -17.49
C THR A 74 -11.90 5.38 -16.78
N GLN A 75 -11.00 5.36 -15.79
CA GLN A 75 -10.59 6.56 -15.08
C GLN A 75 -9.81 7.51 -15.99
N GLU A 76 -8.87 7.00 -16.80
CA GLU A 76 -8.13 7.80 -17.78
C GLU A 76 -9.05 8.41 -18.83
N ARG A 77 -10.02 7.65 -19.36
CA ARG A 77 -11.00 8.17 -20.32
C ARG A 77 -11.87 9.27 -19.73
N ASN A 78 -12.26 9.12 -18.47
CA ASN A 78 -13.15 10.05 -17.79
C ASN A 78 -12.38 11.18 -17.08
N ALA A 79 -11.05 11.19 -17.13
CA ALA A 79 -10.25 12.21 -16.49
C ALA A 79 -10.51 13.57 -17.16
N PRO A 80 -10.82 14.63 -16.38
CA PRO A 80 -10.97 15.96 -16.94
C PRO A 80 -9.62 16.39 -17.54
N LYS A 81 -9.65 16.95 -18.75
CA LYS A 81 -8.46 17.53 -19.37
C LYS A 81 -7.91 18.61 -18.44
N ALA A 82 -6.64 18.50 -18.07
CA ALA A 82 -5.97 19.50 -17.24
C ALA A 82 -6.07 20.87 -17.94
N ILE A 83 -6.73 21.82 -17.29
CA ILE A 83 -6.74 23.21 -17.75
C ILE A 83 -5.37 23.79 -17.37
N VAL A 84 -4.50 23.94 -18.38
CA VAL A 84 -3.23 24.66 -18.22
C VAL A 84 -3.56 26.15 -18.13
N ILE A 85 -3.41 26.73 -16.94
CA ILE A 85 -3.56 28.17 -16.74
C ILE A 85 -2.37 28.85 -17.43
N GLY A 86 -2.62 29.42 -18.63
CA GLY A 86 -1.61 30.16 -19.41
C GLY A 86 -1.43 29.71 -20.86
N ALA A 87 -2.10 28.64 -21.34
CA ALA A 87 -2.06 28.26 -22.75
C ALA A 87 -3.05 29.13 -23.56
N PRO A 88 -2.65 29.73 -24.71
CA PRO A 88 -3.58 30.44 -25.58
C PRO A 88 -4.60 29.44 -26.13
N VAL A 89 -5.87 29.62 -25.75
CA VAL A 89 -6.99 28.88 -26.32
C VAL A 89 -7.27 29.49 -27.69
N GLU A 90 -6.86 28.82 -28.77
CA GLU A 90 -7.48 29.08 -30.07
C GLU A 90 -8.94 28.66 -29.98
N ALA A 91 -9.83 29.65 -30.12
CA ALA A 91 -11.26 29.44 -30.07
C ALA A 91 -11.68 28.52 -31.24
N PRO A 92 -12.38 27.39 -30.98
CA PRO A 92 -12.96 26.63 -32.08
C PRO A 92 -13.97 27.50 -32.82
N PRO A 93 -14.06 27.39 -34.17
CA PRO A 93 -15.01 28.17 -34.94
C PRO A 93 -16.43 27.87 -34.44
N LEU A 94 -17.17 28.95 -34.18
CA LEU A 94 -18.56 28.92 -33.73
C LEU A 94 -19.43 28.24 -34.78
N ALA A 95 -19.56 26.91 -34.70
CA ALA A 95 -20.63 26.20 -35.36
C ALA A 95 -21.96 26.68 -34.74
N ALA A 96 -22.82 27.23 -35.59
CA ALA A 96 -24.13 27.77 -35.22
C ALA A 96 -24.92 26.77 -34.36
N ARG A 97 -24.95 27.00 -33.05
CA ARG A 97 -25.81 26.26 -32.13
C ARG A 97 -27.23 26.77 -32.33
N LYS A 98 -28.12 25.88 -32.74
CA LYS A 98 -29.57 26.13 -32.73
C LYS A 98 -29.99 26.50 -31.31
N GLU A 99 -30.75 27.57 -31.18
CA GLU A 99 -31.30 28.09 -29.93
C GLU A 99 -32.24 27.04 -29.31
N GLY A 100 -31.69 26.25 -28.40
CA GLY A 100 -32.43 25.41 -27.47
C GLY A 100 -32.76 26.20 -26.21
N THR A 101 -34.02 26.19 -25.84
CA THR A 101 -34.67 26.89 -24.72
C THR A 101 -33.81 26.93 -23.45
N LYS A 102 -33.55 28.15 -22.94
CA LYS A 102 -32.82 28.40 -21.68
C LYS A 102 -33.54 27.73 -20.50
N PRO A 103 -32.90 26.85 -19.71
CA PRO A 103 -33.42 26.48 -18.42
C PRO A 103 -33.31 27.67 -17.46
N LYS A 104 -34.40 27.90 -16.71
CA LYS A 104 -34.57 28.99 -15.76
C LYS A 104 -33.47 28.90 -14.69
N SER A 105 -32.60 29.91 -14.62
CA SER A 105 -31.59 30.02 -13.57
C SER A 105 -32.28 30.19 -12.21
N GLY A 106 -32.43 29.08 -11.48
CA GLY A 106 -32.75 29.11 -10.06
C GLY A 106 -31.63 29.85 -9.33
N LYS A 107 -32.00 30.83 -8.50
CA LYS A 107 -31.05 31.49 -7.60
C LYS A 107 -30.35 30.40 -6.78
N LEU A 108 -29.04 30.25 -6.96
CA LEU A 108 -28.20 29.53 -6.02
C LEU A 108 -28.26 30.32 -4.72
N GLU A 109 -28.97 29.78 -3.73
CA GLU A 109 -28.96 30.27 -2.35
C GLU A 109 -27.49 30.36 -1.91
N GLN A 110 -27.02 31.58 -1.65
CA GLN A 110 -25.70 31.82 -1.11
C GLN A 110 -25.58 31.05 0.20
N PHE A 111 -24.61 30.13 0.22
CA PHE A 111 -24.26 29.34 1.40
C PHE A 111 -23.81 30.30 2.51
N THR A 112 -24.74 30.68 3.37
CA THR A 112 -24.48 31.48 4.57
C THR A 112 -24.38 30.50 5.75
N ALA A 113 -23.19 30.41 6.34
CA ALA A 113 -22.98 29.59 7.52
C ALA A 113 -23.82 30.17 8.68
N VAL A 114 -24.83 29.42 9.12
CA VAL A 114 -25.62 29.76 10.31
C VAL A 114 -24.83 29.34 11.54
N SER A 115 -24.29 30.31 12.27
CA SER A 115 -23.72 30.06 13.60
C SER A 115 -24.84 29.79 14.60
N PRO A 116 -24.77 28.72 15.42
CA PRO A 116 -25.81 28.42 16.41
C PRO A 116 -25.86 29.51 17.49
N ALA A 117 -27.07 30.01 17.77
CA ALA A 117 -27.31 30.98 18.83
C ALA A 117 -27.06 30.37 20.22
N PRO A 118 -26.53 31.13 21.20
CA PRO A 118 -26.35 30.63 22.56
C PRO A 118 -27.71 30.40 23.27
N PRO A 119 -27.79 29.40 24.16
CA PRO A 119 -29.04 29.02 24.83
C PRO A 119 -29.55 30.12 25.76
N LYS A 120 -30.82 30.51 25.58
CA LYS A 120 -31.52 31.43 26.48
C LYS A 120 -31.82 30.75 27.82
N GLU A 121 -31.31 31.32 28.91
CA GLU A 121 -31.68 30.98 30.27
C GLU A 121 -33.19 31.19 30.49
N LYS A 122 -33.86 30.15 31.01
CA LYS A 122 -35.27 30.21 31.42
C LYS A 122 -35.38 31.02 32.72
N LYS A 123 -35.87 32.26 32.65
CA LYS A 123 -36.34 32.98 33.85
C LYS A 123 -37.57 32.25 34.41
N LYS A 124 -37.43 31.73 35.63
CA LYS A 124 -38.53 31.23 36.47
C LYS A 124 -39.55 32.36 36.69
N LYS A 125 -40.82 32.09 36.39
CA LYS A 125 -41.95 32.90 36.87
C LYS A 125 -42.14 32.56 38.35
N LYS A 126 -42.11 33.59 39.20
CA LYS A 126 -42.37 33.52 40.64
C LYS A 126 -43.84 33.89 40.85
N ASP A 127 -44.56 33.04 41.59
CA ASP A 127 -45.91 33.31 42.11
C ASP A 127 -45.95 34.54 43.03
#